data_AF-A0A959G5R5-F1
#
_entry.id   AF-A0A959G5R5-F1
#
_cell.length_a   1.000
_cell.length_b   1.000
_cell.length_c   1.000
_cell.angle_alpha   90.00
_cell.angle_beta   90.00
_cell.angle_gamma   90.00
#
_symmetry.space_group_name_H-M   'P 1'
#
loop_
_entity.id
_entity.type
_entity.pdbx_description
1 polymer ?
#
loop_
_entity_poly.entity_id
_entity_poly.type
_entity_poly.pdbx_seq_one_letter_code
_entity_poly.pdbx_strand_id
1 'polypeptide(L)' 'MTRSDDDWSPTSFGFELESVDKGTTLKFFHQDWKAQNDHFKVASYCWAILLKGLKDYLENGLVIPFEERS' A
#
# COMPACT_ATOMS: atom_id res chain seq x y z
N MET A 1 -20.53 14.02 1.27
CA MET A 1 -19.11 13.69 1.46
C MET A 1 -19.01 12.78 2.67
N THR A 2 -18.53 11.55 2.48
CA THR A 2 -18.32 10.60 3.58
C THR A 2 -17.12 11.08 4.40
N ARG A 3 -17.29 11.20 5.72
CA ARG A 3 -16.19 11.55 6.63
C ARG A 3 -15.36 10.31 6.91
N SER A 4 -14.05 10.43 6.78
CA SER A 4 -13.12 9.44 7.31
C SER A 4 -13.20 9.42 8.82
N ASP A 5 -12.82 8.28 9.40
CA ASP A 5 -12.76 8.11 10.83
C ASP A 5 -11.63 8.99 11.44
N ASP A 6 -11.72 9.30 12.74
CA ASP A 6 -10.89 10.32 13.40
C ASP A 6 -9.40 9.93 13.49
N ASP A 7 -9.12 8.64 13.37
CA ASP A 7 -7.80 8.03 13.36
C ASP A 7 -7.17 7.96 11.97
N TRP A 8 -7.98 7.92 10.90
CA TRP A 8 -7.55 7.91 9.51
C TRP A 8 -7.29 9.30 8.95
N SER A 9 -8.14 10.25 9.33
CA SER A 9 -8.12 11.65 8.85
C SER A 9 -6.76 12.36 8.93
N PRO A 10 -5.89 12.15 9.95
CA PRO A 10 -4.58 12.79 10.01
C PRO A 10 -3.49 12.05 9.22
N THR A 11 -3.76 10.87 8.68
CA THR A 11 -2.72 10.02 8.10
C THR A 11 -2.33 10.47 6.69
N SER A 12 -1.05 10.30 6.35
CA SER A 12 -0.53 10.54 5.00
C SER A 12 0.23 9.31 4.51
N PHE A 13 0.19 9.04 3.21
CA PHE A 13 0.96 7.94 2.62
C PHE A 13 1.65 8.40 1.32
N GLY A 14 2.69 7.68 0.94
CA GLY A 14 3.44 7.99 -0.27
C GLY A 14 4.41 6.89 -0.67
N PHE A 15 5.12 7.19 -1.75
CA PHE A 15 6.08 6.28 -2.36
C PHE A 15 7.37 7.04 -2.66
N GLU A 16 8.49 6.46 -2.27
CA GLU A 16 9.81 6.88 -2.74
C GLU A 16 10.28 5.88 -3.78
N LEU A 17 10.72 6.39 -4.93
CA LEU A 17 11.25 5.58 -6.02
C LEU A 17 12.74 5.82 -6.14
N GLU A 18 13.50 4.72 -6.13
CA GLU A 18 14.95 4.74 -6.26
C GLU A 18 15.36 3.84 -7.42
N SER A 19 16.03 4.41 -8.42
CA SER A 19 16.60 3.64 -9.52
C SER A 19 17.77 2.79 -9.00
N VAL A 20 17.78 1.52 -9.37
CA VAL A 20 18.85 0.57 -9.04
C VAL A 20 19.33 -0.12 -10.33
N ASP A 21 20.49 -0.76 -10.30
CA ASP A 21 21.12 -1.38 -11.48
C ASP A 21 20.16 -2.26 -12.31
N LYS A 22 19.20 -2.92 -11.64
CA LYS A 22 18.18 -3.77 -12.26
C LYS A 22 16.77 -3.37 -11.81
N GLY A 23 16.35 -2.18 -12.20
CA GLY A 23 14.96 -1.73 -12.10
C GLY A 23 14.77 -0.57 -11.12
N THR A 24 13.68 -0.60 -10.37
CA THR A 24 13.32 0.46 -9.42
C THR A 24 12.89 -0.16 -8.10
N THR A 25 13.47 0.33 -7.01
CA THR A 25 13.01 0.03 -5.66
C THR A 25 11.94 1.04 -5.29
N LEU A 26 10.76 0.54 -4.91
CA LEU A 26 9.65 1.35 -4.42
C LEU A 26 9.55 1.16 -2.90
N LYS A 27 9.71 2.25 -2.15
CA LYS A 27 9.53 2.28 -0.69
C LYS A 27 8.18 2.93 -0.39
N PHE A 28 7.29 2.17 0.22
CA PHE A 28 5.99 2.67 0.66
C PHE A 28 6.06 3.13 2.12
N PHE A 29 5.42 4.24 2.43
CA PHE A 29 5.21 4.70 3.79
C PHE A 29 3.75 5.13 4.01
N HIS A 30 3.24 4.82 5.19
CA HIS A 30 1.96 5.33 5.70
C HIS A 30 2.19 5.82 7.12
N GLN A 31 2.16 7.13 7.29
CA GLN A 31 2.61 7.84 8.48
C GLN A 31 1.47 8.64 9.12
N ASP A 32 1.77 9.25 10.27
CA ASP A 32 0.87 10.10 11.06
C ASP A 32 -0.33 9.35 11.66
N TRP A 33 -0.17 8.03 11.83
CA TRP A 33 -1.08 7.20 12.62
C TRP A 33 -1.00 7.54 14.10
N LYS A 34 -2.14 7.90 14.70
CA LYS A 34 -2.23 8.21 16.13
C LYS A 34 -1.97 6.99 17.02
N ALA A 35 -2.29 5.79 16.54
CA ALA A 35 -2.08 4.53 17.24
C ALA A 35 -1.98 3.37 16.25
N GLN A 36 -1.33 2.28 16.66
CA GLN A 36 -1.33 1.00 15.94
C GLN A 36 -2.64 0.23 16.20
N ASN A 37 -3.76 0.82 15.78
CA ASN A 37 -5.09 0.26 15.97
C ASN A 37 -5.47 -0.71 14.84
N ASP A 38 -6.70 -1.19 14.84
CA ASP A 38 -7.15 -2.15 13.84
C ASP A 38 -7.21 -1.55 12.42
N HIS A 39 -7.48 -0.24 12.30
CA HIS A 39 -7.42 0.46 11.01
C HIS A 39 -5.99 0.49 10.46
N PHE A 40 -4.98 0.75 11.31
CA PHE A 40 -3.58 0.66 10.93
C PHE A 40 -3.19 -0.73 10.42
N LYS A 41 -3.62 -1.79 11.13
CA LYS A 41 -3.33 -3.18 10.74
C LYS A 41 -3.95 -3.52 9.39
N VAL A 42 -5.24 -3.22 9.22
CA VAL A 42 -5.98 -3.51 7.98
C VAL A 42 -5.39 -2.73 6.81
N ALA A 43 -5.12 -1.43 6.99
CA ALA A 43 -4.49 -0.60 5.96
C ALA A 43 -3.14 -1.15 5.52
N SER A 44 -2.28 -1.48 6.49
CA SER A 44 -0.94 -2.01 6.24
C SER A 44 -1.00 -3.32 5.44
N TYR A 45 -1.92 -4.21 5.81
CA TYR A 45 -2.15 -5.47 5.10
C TYR A 45 -2.64 -5.24 3.66
N CYS A 46 -3.65 -4.41 3.47
CA CYS A 46 -4.20 -4.11 2.15
C CYS A 46 -3.16 -3.48 1.21
N TRP A 47 -2.35 -2.54 1.72
CA TRP A 47 -1.27 -1.94 0.93
C TRP A 47 -0.23 -2.96 0.49
N ALA A 48 0.13 -3.92 1.35
CA ALA A 48 1.06 -4.99 0.99
C ALA A 48 0.52 -5.84 -0.19
N ILE A 49 -0.77 -6.19 -0.18
CA ILE A 49 -1.41 -6.93 -1.28
C ILE A 49 -1.40 -6.12 -2.58
N LEU A 50 -1.73 -4.83 -2.51
CA LEU A 50 -1.73 -3.96 -3.68
C LEU A 50 -0.34 -3.82 -4.29
N LEU A 51 0.69 -3.64 -3.45
CA LEU A 51 2.08 -3.52 -3.88
C LEU A 51 2.62 -4.83 -4.49
N LYS A 52 2.24 -5.97 -3.91
CA LYS A 52 2.50 -7.30 -4.49
C LYS A 52 1.90 -7.40 -5.90
N GLY A 53 0.61 -7.07 -6.04
CA GLY A 53 -0.08 -7.11 -7.33
C GLY A 53 0.55 -6.16 -8.36
N LEU A 54 0.98 -4.96 -7.95
CA LEU A 54 1.71 -4.04 -8.81
C LEU A 54 3.02 -4.64 -9.32
N LYS A 55 3.81 -5.25 -8.42
CA LYS A 55 5.08 -5.90 -8.78
C LYS A 55 4.85 -7.07 -9.76
N ASP A 56 3.89 -7.95 -9.46
CA ASP A 56 3.59 -9.11 -10.30
C ASP A 56 3.11 -8.69 -11.70
N TYR A 57 2.33 -7.61 -11.79
CA TYR A 57 1.92 -7.04 -13.06
C TYR A 57 3.11 -6.49 -13.86
N LEU A 58 3.97 -5.66 -13.24
CA LEU A 58 5.07 -5.01 -13.94
C LEU A 58 6.19 -5.97 -14.35
N GLU A 59 6.49 -6.97 -13.52
CA GLU A 59 7.62 -7.89 -13.75
C GLU A 59 7.22 -9.11 -14.56
N ASN A 60 5.99 -9.61 -14.42
CA ASN A 60 5.55 -10.88 -15.01
C ASN A 60 4.32 -10.75 -15.94
N GLY A 61 3.69 -9.58 -16.00
CA GLY A 61 2.43 -9.39 -16.74
C GLY A 61 1.22 -10.07 -16.10
N LEU A 62 1.33 -10.53 -14.85
CA LEU A 62 0.26 -11.24 -14.16
C LEU A 62 -0.78 -10.26 -13.59
N VAL A 63 -2.05 -10.47 -13.92
CA VAL A 63 -3.18 -9.71 -13.35
C VAL A 63 -4.05 -10.65 -12.54
N ILE A 64 -4.06 -10.47 -11.22
CA ILE A 64 -4.91 -11.25 -10.30
C ILE A 64 -6.23 -10.50 -10.09
N PRO A 65 -7.38 -11.12 -10.43
CA PRO A 65 -8.71 -10.56 -10.15
C PRO A 65 -8.86 -10.21 -8.67
N PHE A 66 -9.67 -9.19 -8.36
CA PHE A 66 -9.79 -8.72 -6.98
C PHE A 66 -10.33 -9.81 -6.05
N GLU A 67 -11.25 -10.62 -6.57
CA GLU A 67 -11.93 -11.73 -5.90
C GLU A 67 -10.99 -12.88 -5.54
N GLU A 68 -9.82 -12.95 -6.20
CA GLU A 68 -8.81 -14.00 -6.00
C GLU A 68 -7.64 -13.55 -5.11
N ARG A 69 -7.65 -12.30 -4.62
CA ARG A 69 -6.62 -11.77 -3.71
C ARG A 69 -6.91 -12.25 -2.28
N SER A 70 -5.97 -12.96 -1.66
CA SER A 70 -6.03 -13.44 -0.28
C SER A 70 -5.36 -12.48 0.72
#